data_AF-A0AAW0THP5-F1
#
_entry.id   AF-A0AAW0THP5-F1
#
_cell.length_a   1.000
_cell.length_b   1.000
_cell.length_c   1.000
_cell.angle_alpha   90.00
_cell.angle_beta   90.00
_cell.angle_gamma   90.00
#
_symmetry.space_group_name_H-M   'P 1'
#
loop_
_entity.id
_entity.type
_entity.pdbx_description
1 polymer ?
#
loop_
_entity_poly.entity_id
_entity_poly.type
_entity_poly.pdbx_seq_one_letter_code
_entity_poly.pdbx_strand_id
1 'polypeptide(L)'
;MEEEWRYKTVGDDGRRGSLKCLFTTALWRALAWERAWTDGEDALGAWQAFVGAWEAVHRKKRLAFVQKYSSWTLDEWRRVLWTDEATFRVSDTKGKKVWRRKGSDPHDPKFTARSVKHPPSLMAWGAFSYGGRG
;
A
#
# COMPACT_ATOMS: atom_id res chain seq x y z
N MET A 1 -28.74 -9.16 -24.97
CA MET A 1 -27.69 -10.09 -24.54
C MET A 1 -26.59 -9.24 -23.91
N GLU A 2 -26.65 -9.03 -22.60
CA GLU A 2 -25.70 -8.18 -21.88
C GLU A 2 -24.33 -8.86 -21.82
N GLU A 3 -23.32 -8.22 -22.42
CA GLU A 3 -21.93 -8.66 -22.32
C GLU A 3 -21.38 -8.30 -20.93
N GLU A 4 -21.51 -9.24 -20.00
CA GLU A 4 -21.01 -9.09 -18.64
C GLU A 4 -19.48 -9.30 -18.60
N TRP A 5 -18.73 -8.22 -18.79
CA TRP A 5 -17.28 -8.19 -18.62
C TRP A 5 -16.92 -8.22 -17.13
N ARG A 6 -16.04 -9.14 -16.71
CA ARG A 6 -15.61 -9.22 -15.31
C ARG A 6 -14.14 -8.83 -15.16
N TYR A 7 -13.90 -7.81 -14.35
CA TYR A 7 -12.57 -7.32 -13.98
C TYR A 7 -11.82 -8.32 -13.09
N LYS A 8 -10.53 -8.57 -13.37
CA LYS A 8 -9.61 -9.21 -12.43
C LYS A 8 -8.16 -8.73 -12.62
N THR A 9 -7.42 -8.71 -11.53
CA THR A 9 -5.97 -8.52 -11.53
C THR A 9 -5.26 -9.85 -11.82
N VAL A 10 -4.23 -9.81 -12.66
CA VAL A 10 -3.41 -11.00 -12.97
C VAL A 10 -2.79 -11.54 -11.68
N GLY A 11 -2.99 -12.84 -11.41
CA GLY A 11 -2.50 -13.55 -10.22
C GLY A 11 -3.54 -13.88 -9.16
N ASP A 12 -4.83 -13.56 -9.36
CA ASP A 12 -5.91 -13.94 -8.45
C ASP A 12 -6.41 -15.37 -8.76
N ASP A 13 -5.76 -16.37 -8.14
CA ASP A 13 -5.96 -17.81 -8.36
C ASP A 13 -7.28 -18.38 -7.83
N GLY A 14 -8.18 -17.55 -7.29
CA GLY A 14 -9.53 -17.96 -6.89
C GLY A 14 -9.58 -19.00 -5.77
N ARG A 15 -8.44 -19.44 -5.24
CA ARG A 15 -8.38 -20.22 -4.01
C ARG A 15 -8.46 -19.22 -2.88
N ARG A 16 -9.56 -19.29 -2.11
CA ARG A 16 -9.61 -18.75 -0.74
C ARG A 16 -8.61 -19.54 0.12
N GLY A 17 -7.32 -19.33 -0.13
CA GLY A 17 -6.24 -19.71 0.74
C GLY A 17 -6.25 -18.75 1.91
N SER A 18 -6.73 -19.24 3.05
CA SER A 18 -6.57 -18.59 4.35
C SER A 18 -5.08 -18.43 4.63
N LEU A 19 -4.51 -17.32 4.19
CA LEU A 19 -3.23 -16.82 4.63
C LEU A 19 -3.48 -15.35 4.97
N LYS A 20 -3.76 -15.13 6.26
CA LYS A 20 -3.70 -13.82 6.91
C LYS A 20 -2.27 -13.27 6.73
N CYS A 21 -1.97 -12.74 5.56
CA CYS A 21 -0.75 -12.02 5.31
C CYS A 21 -1.03 -10.58 5.74
N LEU A 22 -0.45 -10.16 6.87
CA LEU A 22 -0.61 -8.83 7.48
C LEU A 22 -0.12 -7.65 6.60
N PHE A 23 0.22 -7.91 5.33
CA PHE A 23 0.64 -6.90 4.35
C PHE A 23 -0.44 -6.52 3.32
N THR A 24 -1.59 -7.20 3.24
CA THR A 24 -2.67 -6.81 2.30
C THR A 24 -3.69 -5.85 2.91
N THR A 25 -3.92 -5.90 4.22
CA THR A 25 -4.85 -4.99 4.91
C THR A 25 -4.29 -3.59 5.10
N ALA A 26 -2.98 -3.44 5.31
CA ALA A 26 -2.34 -2.12 5.43
C ALA A 26 -2.32 -1.37 4.10
N LEU A 27 -2.04 -2.07 2.99
CA LEU A 27 -2.01 -1.50 1.65
C LEU A 27 -3.40 -1.14 1.12
N TRP A 28 -4.42 -1.96 1.40
CA TRP A 28 -5.81 -1.61 1.09
C TRP A 28 -6.30 -0.39 1.89
N ARG A 29 -5.85 -0.23 3.14
CA ARG A 29 -6.18 0.93 3.98
C ARG A 29 -5.42 2.20 3.55
N ALA A 30 -4.17 2.07 3.12
CA ALA A 30 -3.40 3.19 2.58
C ALA A 30 -3.94 3.68 1.23
N LEU A 31 -4.33 2.76 0.33
CA LEU A 31 -4.97 3.11 -0.94
C LEU A 31 -6.38 3.66 -0.75
N ALA A 32 -7.13 3.18 0.26
CA ALA A 32 -8.42 3.77 0.63
C ALA A 32 -8.25 5.20 1.17
N TRP A 33 -7.18 5.48 1.93
CA TRP A 33 -6.83 6.83 2.38
C TRP A 33 -6.43 7.74 1.21
N GLU A 34 -5.60 7.24 0.29
CA GLU A 34 -5.14 8.00 -0.89
C GLU A 34 -6.32 8.38 -1.81
N ARG A 35 -7.33 7.49 -1.91
CA ARG A 35 -8.57 7.72 -2.67
C ARG A 35 -9.57 8.62 -1.95
N ALA A 36 -9.70 8.50 -0.63
CA ALA A 36 -10.55 9.39 0.17
C ALA A 36 -10.01 10.83 0.21
N TRP A 37 -8.69 11.01 0.18
CA TRP A 37 -8.06 12.34 0.07
C TRP A 37 -8.33 13.03 -1.27
N THR A 38 -8.45 12.27 -2.38
CA THR A 38 -8.73 12.83 -3.72
C THR A 38 -10.21 13.10 -3.96
N ASP A 39 -11.10 12.31 -3.35
CA ASP A 39 -12.52 12.30 -3.72
C ASP A 39 -13.42 13.10 -2.75
N GLY A 40 -12.87 13.64 -1.65
CA GLY A 40 -13.58 14.56 -0.75
C GLY A 40 -14.67 13.92 0.12
N GLU A 41 -14.83 12.60 0.10
CA GLU A 41 -15.70 11.87 1.02
C GLU A 41 -15.02 11.63 2.39
N ASP A 42 -15.79 11.82 3.48
CA ASP A 42 -15.47 11.70 4.91
C ASP A 42 -14.04 11.25 5.28
N ALA A 43 -13.08 12.15 5.05
CA ALA A 43 -11.68 11.94 5.38
C ALA A 43 -11.47 11.72 6.89
N LEU A 44 -12.36 12.26 7.72
CA LEU A 44 -12.32 12.09 9.17
C LEU A 44 -12.70 10.65 9.56
N GLY A 45 -13.78 10.10 9.01
CA GLY A 45 -14.18 8.72 9.22
C GLY A 45 -13.13 7.71 8.75
N ALA A 46 -12.53 7.94 7.57
CA ALA A 46 -11.44 7.12 7.07
C ALA A 46 -10.18 7.19 7.96
N TRP A 47 -9.84 8.39 8.43
CA TRP A 47 -8.73 8.61 9.35
C TRP A 47 -8.97 7.95 10.72
N GLN A 48 -10.17 8.08 11.28
CA GLN A 48 -10.57 7.43 12.53
C GLN A 48 -10.52 5.91 12.41
N ALA A 49 -10.98 5.33 11.30
CA ALA A 49 -10.90 3.89 11.06
C ALA A 49 -9.45 3.39 10.91
N PHE A 50 -8.60 4.18 10.24
CA PHE A 50 -7.18 3.88 10.08
C PHE A 50 -6.43 3.92 11.42
N VAL A 51 -6.59 4.98 12.20
CA VAL A 51 -6.00 5.12 13.54
C VAL A 51 -6.61 4.10 14.51
N GLY A 52 -7.91 3.82 14.37
CA GLY A 52 -8.64 2.82 15.15
C GLY A 52 -8.09 1.41 14.99
N ALA A 53 -7.51 1.10 13.84
CA ALA A 53 -6.86 -0.18 13.56
C ALA A 53 -5.47 -0.35 14.22
N TRP A 54 -4.91 0.70 14.83
CA TRP A 54 -3.65 0.60 15.56
C TRP A 54 -3.87 0.05 16.97
N GLU A 55 -2.90 -0.75 17.42
CA GLU A 55 -2.83 -1.18 18.81
C GLU A 55 -2.75 0.03 19.75
N ALA A 56 -3.42 -0.06 20.91
CA ALA A 56 -3.50 1.03 21.88
C ALA A 56 -2.11 1.55 22.31
N VAL A 57 -1.11 0.68 22.39
CA VAL A 57 0.28 1.05 22.71
C VAL A 57 0.87 1.94 21.62
N HIS A 58 0.69 1.60 20.35
CA HIS A 58 1.17 2.41 19.23
C HIS A 58 0.48 3.77 19.16
N ARG A 59 -0.83 3.83 19.44
CA ARG A 59 -1.58 5.10 19.51
C ARG A 59 -1.02 6.02 20.60
N LYS A 60 -0.78 5.49 21.81
CA LYS A 60 -0.19 6.26 22.92
C LYS A 60 1.20 6.80 22.58
N LYS A 61 2.08 5.97 22.00
CA LYS A 61 3.43 6.39 21.60
C LYS A 61 3.40 7.47 20.51
N ARG A 62 2.54 7.32 19.51
CA ARG A 62 2.38 8.32 18.44
C ARG A 62 1.78 9.63 18.96
N LEU A 63 0.83 9.56 19.90
CA LEU A 63 0.29 10.76 20.54
C LEU A 63 1.36 11.51 21.34
N ALA A 64 2.16 10.79 22.15
CA ALA A 64 3.25 11.38 22.89
C ALA A 64 4.32 12.00 21.97
N PHE A 65 4.60 11.37 20.84
CA PHE A 65 5.50 11.92 19.81
C PHE A 65 4.96 13.24 19.25
N VAL A 66 3.69 13.26 18.81
CA VAL A 66 3.07 14.48 18.26
C VAL A 66 3.03 15.60 19.31
N GLN A 67 2.67 15.29 20.56
CA GLN A 67 2.66 16.28 21.65
C GLN A 67 4.06 16.84 21.94
N LYS A 68 5.10 16.02 21.88
CA LYS A 68 6.48 16.44 22.12
C LYS A 68 6.99 17.41 21.05
N TYR A 69 6.61 17.19 19.80
CA TYR A 69 7.11 17.93 18.65
C TYR A 69 6.08 18.91 18.04
N SER A 70 4.93 19.12 18.70
CA SER A 70 3.88 20.01 18.19
C SER A 70 4.27 21.47 18.19
N SER A 71 5.16 21.87 19.11
CA SER A 71 5.68 23.24 19.22
C SER A 71 6.92 23.50 18.36
N TRP A 72 7.40 22.49 17.61
CA TRP A 72 8.60 22.64 16.82
C TRP A 72 8.38 23.58 15.63
N THR A 73 9.31 24.50 15.48
CA THR A 73 9.40 25.44 14.38
C THR A 73 9.94 24.77 13.12
N LEU A 74 9.72 25.40 11.96
CA LEU A 74 10.20 24.89 10.69
C LEU A 74 11.73 24.75 10.66
N ASP A 75 12.47 25.64 11.32
CA ASP A 75 13.93 25.57 11.39
C ASP A 75 14.45 24.40 12.25
N GLU A 76 13.66 23.94 13.23
CA GLU A 76 13.97 22.71 13.98
C GLU A 76 13.73 21.47 13.12
N TRP A 77 12.63 21.44 12.36
CA TRP A 77 12.35 20.36 11.40
C TRP A 77 13.41 20.27 10.28
N ARG A 78 13.96 21.41 9.85
CA ARG A 78 15.04 21.46 8.84
C ARG A 78 16.31 20.72 9.26
N ARG A 79 16.54 20.58 10.56
CA ARG A 79 17.72 19.90 11.13
C ARG A 79 17.55 18.39 11.20
N VAL A 80 16.36 17.87 10.92
CA VAL A 80 16.07 16.44 10.97
C VAL A 80 16.55 15.76 9.69
N LEU A 81 17.39 14.73 9.85
CA LEU A 81 17.73 13.78 8.79
C LEU A 81 16.80 12.57 8.88
N TRP A 82 16.03 12.33 7.83
CA TRP A 82 15.14 11.18 7.71
C TRP A 82 15.86 10.06 7.01
N THR A 83 15.68 8.83 7.50
CA THR A 83 16.27 7.62 6.91
C THR A 83 15.22 6.54 6.78
N ASP A 84 15.22 5.78 5.69
CA ASP A 84 14.30 4.65 5.52
C ASP A 84 14.91 3.56 4.63
N GLU A 85 14.34 2.36 4.72
CA GLU A 85 14.67 1.21 3.88
C GLU A 85 13.51 0.87 2.96
N ALA A 86 13.76 0.91 1.66
CA ALA A 86 12.78 0.55 0.64
C ALA A 86 13.25 -0.66 -0.16
N THR A 87 12.37 -1.63 -0.36
CA THR A 87 12.62 -2.79 -1.22
C THR A 87 11.91 -2.62 -2.57
N PHE A 88 12.68 -2.42 -3.63
CA PHE A 88 12.21 -2.34 -5.00
C PHE A 88 12.23 -3.73 -5.64
N ARG A 89 11.16 -4.10 -6.35
CA ARG A 89 11.07 -5.39 -7.06
C ARG A 89 11.22 -5.15 -8.55
N VAL A 90 12.07 -5.93 -9.22
CA VAL A 90 12.36 -5.76 -10.65
C VAL A 90 11.24 -6.31 -11.53
N SER A 91 10.55 -7.36 -11.08
CA SER A 91 9.45 -7.97 -11.84
C SER A 91 8.10 -7.45 -11.34
N ASP A 92 7.44 -6.64 -12.16
CA ASP A 92 6.10 -6.14 -11.88
C ASP A 92 5.03 -6.96 -12.61
N THR A 93 4.72 -8.14 -12.06
CA THR A 93 3.48 -8.85 -12.42
C THR A 93 2.30 -8.41 -11.56
N LYS A 94 2.51 -7.54 -10.57
CA LYS A 94 1.44 -7.07 -9.68
C LYS A 94 0.74 -5.88 -10.32
N GLY A 95 -0.42 -6.12 -10.93
CA GLY A 95 -1.29 -5.04 -11.41
C GLY A 95 -1.47 -4.95 -12.92
N LYS A 96 -0.93 -5.90 -13.70
CA LYS A 96 -1.42 -6.08 -15.08
C LYS A 96 -2.89 -6.44 -15.00
N LYS A 97 -3.74 -5.55 -15.54
CA LYS A 97 -5.19 -5.74 -15.62
C LYS A 97 -5.47 -6.45 -16.94
N VAL A 98 -6.20 -7.55 -16.87
CA VAL A 98 -6.61 -8.31 -18.06
C VAL A 98 -8.13 -8.36 -18.13
N TRP A 99 -8.66 -8.18 -19.33
CA TRP A 99 -10.08 -8.32 -19.62
C TRP A 99 -10.34 -9.76 -20.08
N ARG A 100 -11.34 -10.44 -19.48
CA ARG A 100 -11.75 -11.76 -19.93
C ARG A 100 -13.26 -11.87 -20.04
N ARG A 101 -13.73 -12.66 -21.01
CA ARG A 101 -15.16 -12.97 -21.18
C ARG A 101 -15.64 -13.91 -20.06
N LYS A 102 -16.89 -13.76 -19.65
CA LYS A 102 -17.52 -14.66 -18.66
C LYS A 102 -17.59 -16.08 -19.25
N GLY A 103 -17.02 -17.05 -18.54
CA GLY A 103 -16.95 -18.47 -18.97
C GLY A 103 -15.61 -18.89 -19.59
N SER A 104 -14.67 -17.98 -19.84
CA SER A 104 -13.32 -18.35 -20.30
C SER A 104 -12.50 -18.98 -19.16
N ASP A 105 -11.58 -19.89 -19.50
CA ASP A 105 -10.66 -20.52 -18.55
C ASP A 105 -9.84 -19.45 -17.78
N PRO A 106 -9.97 -19.36 -16.45
CA PRO A 106 -9.20 -18.44 -15.62
C PRO A 106 -7.69 -18.70 -15.63
N HIS A 107 -7.25 -19.90 -16.02
CA HIS A 107 -5.85 -20.31 -16.01
C HIS A 107 -5.19 -20.29 -17.39
N ASP A 108 -5.88 -19.76 -18.40
CA ASP A 108 -5.30 -19.58 -19.74
C ASP A 108 -4.03 -18.71 -19.65
N PRO A 109 -2.88 -19.17 -20.18
CA PRO A 109 -1.65 -18.39 -20.25
C PRO A 109 -1.80 -17.02 -20.94
N LYS A 110 -2.82 -16.82 -21.78
CA LYS A 110 -3.16 -15.53 -22.39
C LYS A 110 -3.64 -14.49 -21.38
N PHE A 111 -4.27 -14.94 -20.29
CA PHE A 111 -4.84 -14.08 -19.25
C PHE A 111 -4.10 -14.19 -17.92
N THR A 112 -3.01 -14.97 -17.86
CA THR A 112 -2.23 -15.17 -16.64
C THR A 112 -0.75 -14.88 -16.90
N ALA A 113 -0.11 -14.18 -15.96
CA ALA A 113 1.33 -14.04 -15.94
C ALA A 113 1.88 -14.91 -14.81
N ARG A 114 2.96 -15.64 -15.09
CA ARG A 114 3.66 -16.42 -14.09
C ARG A 114 4.20 -15.48 -13.01
N SER A 115 3.75 -15.66 -11.77
CA SER A 115 4.34 -14.98 -10.62
C SER A 115 5.57 -15.76 -10.14
N VAL A 116 6.66 -15.06 -9.91
CA VAL A 116 7.85 -15.64 -9.28
C VAL A 116 7.69 -15.52 -7.77
N LYS A 117 7.82 -16.62 -7.03
CA LYS A 117 7.66 -16.65 -5.56
C LYS A 117 8.70 -15.76 -4.84
N HIS A 118 9.89 -15.65 -5.43
CA HIS A 118 11.01 -14.83 -4.95
C HIS A 118 11.56 -14.00 -6.11
N PRO A 119 10.87 -12.91 -6.50
CA PRO A 119 11.37 -12.06 -7.58
C PRO A 119 12.66 -11.39 -7.13
N PRO A 120 13.60 -11.13 -8.05
CA PRO A 120 14.76 -10.31 -7.73
C PRO A 120 14.30 -8.95 -7.20
N SER A 121 14.84 -8.57 -6.05
CA SER A 121 14.53 -7.33 -5.37
C SER A 121 15.80 -6.62 -4.93
N LEU A 122 15.80 -5.30 -5.05
CA LEU A 122 16.83 -4.41 -4.57
C LEU A 122 16.34 -3.76 -3.28
N MET A 123 17.03 -4.01 -2.17
CA MET A 123 16.87 -3.23 -0.95
C MET A 123 17.78 -2.02 -1.04
N ALA A 124 17.21 -0.82 -0.92
CA ALA A 124 17.95 0.41 -0.84
C ALA A 124 17.68 1.06 0.51
N TRP A 125 18.75 1.55 1.13
CA TRP A 125 18.68 2.49 2.24
C TRP A 125 18.90 3.89 1.68
N GLY A 126 18.16 4.86 2.19
CA GLY A 126 18.31 6.25 1.79
C GLY A 126 18.10 7.20 2.95
N ALA A 127 18.71 8.37 2.83
CA ALA A 127 18.50 9.47 3.75
C ALA A 127 18.17 10.75 3.00
N PHE A 128 17.32 11.60 3.58
CA PHE A 128 17.06 12.92 3.06
C PHE A 128 16.78 13.91 4.20
N SER A 129 17.08 15.17 3.93
CA SER A 129 16.80 16.29 4.83
C SER A 129 16.00 17.35 4.06
N TYR A 130 15.65 18.44 4.74
CA TYR A 130 15.02 19.58 4.08
C TYR A 130 15.87 20.16 2.94
N GLY A 131 17.20 20.12 3.06
CA GLY A 131 18.13 20.62 2.04
C GLY A 131 18.26 19.74 0.80
N GLY A 132 17.65 18.54 0.81
CA GLY A 132 17.71 17.60 -0.30
C GLY A 132 18.12 16.20 0.13
N ARG A 133 18.41 15.38 -0.88
CA ARG A 133 18.87 14.00 -0.71
C ARG A 133 20.32 14.01 -0.22
N GLY A 134 20.61 13.16 0.77
CA GLY A 134 21.97 12.92 1.26
C GLY A 134 22.74 11.96 0.36
#